data_AF-A0AAV9TPS6-F1
#
_entry.id   AF-A0AAV9TPS6-F1
#
_cell.length_a   1.000
_cell.length_b   1.000
_cell.length_c   1.000
_cell.angle_alpha   90.00
_cell.angle_beta   90.00
_cell.angle_gamma   90.00
#
_symmetry.space_group_name_H-M   'P 1'
#
loop_
_entity.id
_entity.type
_entity.pdbx_description
1 polymer ?
#
loop_
_entity_poly.entity_id
_entity_poly.type
_entity_poly.pdbx_seq_one_letter_code
_entity_poly.pdbx_strand_id
1 'polypeptide(L)'
;MAQQDAQAGASEVILPKAPGREDEDPRERINVMIDIFNSSLRSSGKADRGFYNEIRSAMHIIYNCNPGDLTISRPLTEAEKRQGQNGSSQMILVSLGNNHYRELDMICEIEGITYVVETKNTKTSDQHQLRANVLLARQQGWGVMYVLRENKTSQAQALRNTFRTIPEAQHLPPLKIVCISDKIEDIFYDG
;
A
#
# COMPACT_ATOMS: atom_id res chain seq x y z
N MET A 1 16.92 -33.39 28.02
CA MET A 1 16.59 -33.56 26.59
C MET A 1 15.07 -33.67 26.51
N ALA A 2 14.31 -32.88 25.78
CA ALA A 2 14.60 -31.98 24.67
C ALA A 2 13.87 -30.64 24.85
N GLN A 3 14.52 -29.55 24.43
CA GLN A 3 13.88 -28.26 24.21
C GLN A 3 12.90 -28.42 23.04
N GLN A 4 11.63 -28.10 23.27
CA GLN A 4 10.72 -27.80 22.17
C GLN A 4 11.08 -26.40 21.69
N ASP A 5 11.79 -26.35 20.58
CA ASP A 5 11.96 -25.12 19.81
C ASP A 5 10.56 -24.60 19.45
N ALA A 6 10.19 -23.48 20.06
CA ALA A 6 9.13 -22.65 19.54
C ALA A 6 9.59 -22.18 18.16
N GLN A 7 9.13 -22.83 17.10
CA GLN A 7 9.12 -22.25 15.77
C GLN A 7 8.37 -20.92 15.90
N ALA A 8 9.11 -19.82 15.92
CA ALA A 8 8.56 -18.51 15.63
C ALA A 8 7.93 -18.64 14.23
N GLY A 9 6.59 -18.72 14.20
CA GLY A 9 5.85 -18.93 12.97
C GLY A 9 6.22 -17.84 11.98
N ALA A 10 6.61 -18.25 10.77
CA ALA A 10 6.79 -17.31 9.68
C ALA A 10 5.49 -16.52 9.50
N SER A 11 5.58 -15.19 9.50
CA SER A 11 4.44 -14.35 9.15
C SER A 11 4.05 -14.61 7.70
N GLU A 12 2.78 -14.93 7.48
CA GLU A 12 2.22 -15.16 6.15
C GLU A 12 1.59 -13.88 5.61
N VAL A 13 1.82 -13.60 4.33
CA VAL A 13 1.21 -12.50 3.60
C VAL A 13 0.11 -13.07 2.73
N ILE A 14 -1.13 -12.68 3.02
CA ILE A 14 -2.32 -13.08 2.27
C ILE A 14 -2.62 -11.93 1.31
N LEU A 15 -2.32 -12.17 0.04
CA LEU A 15 -2.58 -11.21 -1.03
C LEU A 15 -4.05 -11.29 -1.48
N PRO A 16 -4.64 -10.15 -1.90
CA PRO A 16 -5.96 -10.15 -2.50
C PRO A 16 -5.96 -11.01 -3.77
N LYS A 17 -6.78 -12.06 -3.77
CA LYS A 17 -7.03 -12.89 -4.96
C LYS A 17 -7.76 -12.02 -5.99
N ALA A 18 -7.06 -11.65 -7.07
CA ALA A 18 -7.72 -11.08 -8.22
C ALA A 18 -8.70 -12.14 -8.77
N PRO A 19 -10.00 -11.84 -8.96
CA PRO A 19 -10.89 -12.80 -9.58
C PRO A 19 -10.50 -12.97 -11.05
N GLY A 20 -10.14 -14.19 -11.44
CA GLY A 20 -10.11 -14.60 -12.84
C GLY A 20 -8.89 -14.19 -13.67
N ARG A 21 -7.83 -13.66 -13.07
CA ARG A 21 -6.56 -13.42 -13.79
C ARG A 21 -5.35 -13.70 -12.90
N GLU A 22 -4.46 -14.54 -13.41
CA GLU A 22 -3.05 -14.56 -13.02
C GLU A 22 -2.46 -13.23 -13.50
N ASP A 23 -2.71 -12.14 -12.76
CA ASP A 23 -2.28 -10.80 -13.19
C ASP A 23 -0.75 -10.70 -13.14
N GLU A 24 -0.10 -10.96 -14.28
CA GLU A 24 1.32 -10.62 -14.51
C GLU A 24 1.52 -9.09 -14.60
N ASP A 25 0.45 -8.31 -14.81
CA ASP A 25 0.52 -6.87 -15.05
C ASP A 25 -0.20 -6.04 -13.96
N PRO A 26 0.54 -5.26 -13.14
CA PRO A 26 -0.04 -4.42 -12.09
C PRO A 26 -0.97 -3.31 -12.60
N ARG A 27 -0.94 -2.96 -13.89
CA ARG A 27 -1.84 -1.95 -14.50
C ARG A 27 -3.30 -2.40 -14.50
N GLU A 28 -3.56 -3.70 -14.62
CA GLU A 28 -4.92 -4.23 -14.65
C GLU A 28 -5.64 -3.99 -13.33
N ARG A 29 -4.92 -4.12 -12.20
CA ARG A 29 -5.45 -3.82 -10.86
C ARG A 29 -5.84 -2.35 -10.71
N ILE A 30 -5.05 -1.43 -11.28
CA ILE A 30 -5.38 0.00 -11.26
C ILE A 30 -6.63 0.29 -12.10
N ASN A 31 -6.76 -0.33 -13.28
CA ASN A 31 -7.94 -0.16 -14.13
C ASN A 31 -9.23 -0.56 -13.38
N VAL A 32 -9.20 -1.67 -12.63
CA VAL A 32 -10.34 -2.06 -11.77
C VAL A 32 -10.64 -1.00 -10.70
N MET A 33 -9.62 -0.41 -10.07
CA MET A 33 -9.84 0.67 -9.10
C MET A 33 -10.46 1.91 -9.76
N ILE A 34 -10.01 2.28 -10.95
CA ILE A 34 -10.58 3.38 -11.74
C ILE A 34 -12.05 3.10 -12.08
N ASP A 35 -12.39 1.88 -12.49
CA ASP A 35 -13.77 1.49 -12.80
C ASP A 35 -14.69 1.56 -11.58
N ILE A 36 -14.20 1.12 -10.42
CA ILE A 36 -14.91 1.24 -9.14
C ILE A 36 -15.11 2.71 -8.77
N PHE A 37 -14.06 3.53 -8.89
CA PHE A 37 -14.11 4.95 -8.59
C PHE A 37 -15.14 5.66 -9.48
N ASN A 38 -15.07 5.44 -10.79
CA ASN A 38 -15.99 6.04 -11.77
C ASN A 38 -17.43 5.58 -11.55
N SER A 39 -17.65 4.30 -11.23
CA SER A 39 -18.99 3.77 -10.94
C SER A 39 -19.58 4.37 -9.66
N SER A 40 -18.75 4.56 -8.63
CA SER A 40 -19.15 5.18 -7.36
C SER A 40 -19.44 6.68 -7.53
N LEU A 41 -18.65 7.38 -8.36
CA LEU A 41 -18.87 8.78 -8.71
C LEU A 41 -20.20 8.96 -9.45
N ARG A 42 -20.49 8.09 -10.43
CA ARG A 42 -21.75 8.12 -11.19
C ARG A 42 -22.97 7.87 -10.30
N SER A 43 -22.88 6.97 -9.33
CA SER A 43 -24.02 6.61 -8.47
C SER A 43 -24.26 7.61 -7.34
N SER A 44 -23.21 8.14 -6.72
CA SER A 44 -23.31 8.99 -5.53
C SER A 44 -23.17 10.49 -5.83
N GLY A 45 -22.67 10.87 -7.00
CA GLY A 45 -22.32 12.24 -7.37
C GLY A 45 -21.15 12.83 -6.57
N LYS A 46 -20.45 12.03 -5.74
CA LYS A 46 -19.34 12.49 -4.91
C LYS A 46 -18.08 11.67 -5.19
N ALA A 47 -16.95 12.36 -5.36
CA ALA A 47 -15.64 11.74 -5.49
C ALA A 47 -15.06 11.44 -4.10
N ASP A 48 -14.67 10.19 -3.86
CA ASP A 48 -13.84 9.83 -2.72
C ASP A 48 -12.40 10.27 -2.97
N ARG A 49 -12.02 11.36 -2.29
CA ARG A 49 -10.68 11.93 -2.42
C ARG A 49 -9.58 11.02 -1.84
N GLY A 50 -9.90 10.19 -0.85
CA GLY A 50 -8.95 9.22 -0.30
C GLY A 50 -8.61 8.17 -1.35
N PHE A 51 -9.65 7.51 -1.86
CA PHE A 51 -9.52 6.46 -2.88
C PHE A 51 -8.87 6.97 -4.18
N TYR A 52 -9.20 8.19 -4.61
CA TYR A 52 -8.52 8.83 -5.74
C TYR A 52 -7.00 8.99 -5.54
N ASN A 53 -6.56 9.31 -4.31
CA ASN A 53 -5.12 9.45 -4.03
C ASN A 53 -4.40 8.10 -4.04
N GLU A 54 -5.05 7.03 -3.62
CA GLU A 54 -4.52 5.67 -3.70
C GLU A 54 -4.30 5.26 -5.16
N ILE A 55 -5.30 5.45 -6.03
CA ILE A 55 -5.19 5.22 -7.48
C ILE A 55 -4.02 6.01 -8.07
N ARG A 56 -3.94 7.30 -7.75
CA ARG A 56 -2.87 8.18 -8.25
C ARG A 56 -1.49 7.73 -7.79
N SER A 57 -1.36 7.32 -6.53
CA SER A 57 -0.09 6.85 -5.97
C SER A 57 0.35 5.55 -6.62
N ALA A 58 -0.58 4.60 -6.79
CA ALA A 58 -0.36 3.35 -7.48
C ALA A 58 0.12 3.58 -8.92
N MET A 59 -0.57 4.46 -9.66
CA MET A 59 -0.19 4.83 -11.02
C MET A 59 1.22 5.41 -11.08
N HIS A 60 1.52 6.36 -10.20
CA HIS A 60 2.84 6.98 -10.18
C HIS A 60 3.95 5.95 -9.93
N ILE A 61 3.73 5.02 -9.00
CA ILE A 61 4.66 3.92 -8.73
C ILE A 61 4.88 3.09 -10.01
N ILE A 62 3.80 2.64 -10.67
CA ILE A 62 3.88 1.89 -11.95
C ILE A 62 4.68 2.62 -13.01
N TYR A 63 4.37 3.89 -13.28
CA TYR A 63 4.92 4.59 -14.43
C TYR A 63 6.31 5.20 -14.20
N ASN A 64 6.70 5.49 -12.95
CA ASN A 64 7.93 6.24 -12.67
C ASN A 64 8.92 5.50 -11.77
N CYS A 65 8.52 4.41 -11.13
CA CYS A 65 9.33 3.68 -10.17
C CYS A 65 9.29 2.19 -10.51
N ASN A 66 9.90 1.79 -11.63
CA ASN A 66 9.96 0.42 -12.18
C ASN A 66 9.54 -0.69 -11.19
N PRO A 67 8.23 -0.95 -11.01
CA PRO A 67 7.76 -1.80 -9.94
C PRO A 67 7.51 -3.18 -10.50
N GLY A 68 8.38 -4.12 -10.11
CA GLY A 68 8.30 -5.50 -10.56
C GLY A 68 6.97 -6.14 -10.18
N ASP A 69 6.46 -5.86 -8.97
CA ASP A 69 5.21 -6.43 -8.47
C ASP A 69 4.50 -5.44 -7.53
N LEU A 70 3.60 -4.61 -8.06
CA LEU A 70 2.72 -3.78 -7.23
C LEU A 70 1.47 -4.58 -6.88
N THR A 71 1.22 -4.78 -5.59
CA THR A 71 -0.07 -5.24 -5.08
C THR A 71 -0.75 -4.12 -4.30
N ILE A 72 -2.02 -3.87 -4.60
CA ILE A 72 -2.84 -2.82 -4.00
C ILE A 72 -4.15 -3.39 -3.47
N SER A 73 -4.57 -2.94 -2.30
CA SER A 73 -5.92 -3.18 -1.79
C SER A 73 -6.93 -2.34 -2.56
N ARG A 74 -8.14 -2.86 -2.76
CA ARG A 74 -9.20 -2.11 -3.45
C ARG A 74 -10.57 -2.40 -2.89
N PRO A 75 -11.55 -1.50 -3.03
CA PRO A 75 -12.94 -1.82 -2.72
C PRO A 75 -13.46 -3.00 -3.56
N LEU A 76 -14.48 -3.68 -3.05
CA LEU A 76 -15.20 -4.69 -3.84
C LEU A 76 -16.08 -4.02 -4.89
N THR A 77 -16.10 -4.56 -6.10
CA THR A 77 -17.10 -4.26 -7.12
C THR A 77 -18.48 -4.71 -6.67
N GLU A 78 -19.54 -4.13 -7.23
CA GLU A 78 -20.92 -4.57 -6.94
C GLU A 78 -21.17 -6.03 -7.35
N ALA A 79 -20.50 -6.52 -8.40
CA ALA A 79 -20.57 -7.91 -8.80
C ALA A 79 -19.95 -8.84 -7.74
N GLU A 80 -18.78 -8.49 -7.19
CA GLU A 80 -18.11 -9.26 -6.14
C GLU A 80 -18.93 -9.28 -4.84
N LYS A 81 -19.54 -8.16 -4.46
CA LYS A 81 -20.46 -8.12 -3.31
C LYS A 81 -21.65 -9.06 -3.50
N ARG A 82 -22.24 -9.09 -4.70
CA ARG A 82 -23.36 -10.00 -5.03
C ARG A 82 -22.96 -11.47 -5.07
N GLN A 83 -21.70 -11.78 -5.33
CA GLN A 83 -21.14 -13.13 -5.27
C GLN A 83 -20.84 -13.59 -3.83
N GLY A 84 -21.14 -12.78 -2.82
CA GLY A 84 -20.96 -13.15 -1.42
C GLY A 84 -19.51 -13.03 -0.94
N GLN A 85 -18.66 -12.24 -1.61
CA GLN A 85 -17.39 -11.86 -1.01
C GLN A 85 -17.66 -11.03 0.25
N ASN A 86 -17.23 -11.55 1.40
CA ASN A 86 -17.39 -10.90 2.70
C ASN A 86 -16.44 -9.70 2.81
N GLY A 87 -16.94 -8.57 3.32
CA GLY A 87 -16.15 -7.36 3.58
C GLY A 87 -16.48 -6.18 2.66
N SER A 88 -15.75 -5.08 2.81
CA SER A 88 -15.87 -3.87 1.99
C SER A 88 -14.82 -3.76 0.88
N SER A 89 -13.74 -4.53 0.98
CA SER A 89 -12.54 -4.42 0.15
C SER A 89 -11.76 -5.73 0.07
N GLN A 90 -10.97 -5.87 -1.00
CA GLN A 90 -9.91 -6.87 -1.11
C GLN A 90 -8.67 -6.33 -0.41
N MET A 91 -8.47 -6.69 0.85
CA MET A 91 -7.36 -6.21 1.67
C MET A 91 -6.10 -7.06 1.46
N ILE A 92 -4.93 -6.41 1.52
CA ILE A 92 -3.66 -7.11 1.75
C ILE A 92 -3.56 -7.35 3.25
N LEU A 93 -3.48 -8.61 3.66
CA LEU A 93 -3.40 -8.98 5.07
C LEU A 93 -2.04 -9.59 5.36
N VAL A 94 -1.36 -9.07 6.39
CA VAL A 94 -0.14 -9.70 6.92
C VAL A 94 -0.44 -10.28 8.30
N SER A 95 -0.23 -11.58 8.45
CA SER A 95 -0.39 -12.27 9.73
C SER A 95 0.71 -11.85 10.70
N LEU A 96 0.28 -11.34 11.86
CA LEU A 96 1.16 -11.03 12.99
C LEU A 96 1.22 -12.20 14.00
N GLY A 97 0.57 -13.33 13.70
CA GLY A 97 0.38 -14.46 14.60
C GLY A 97 -0.84 -14.32 15.52
N ASN A 98 -1.25 -15.43 16.17
CA ASN A 98 -2.36 -15.46 17.13
C ASN A 98 -3.68 -14.85 16.59
N ASN A 99 -4.04 -15.11 15.33
CA ASN A 99 -5.21 -14.52 14.64
C ASN A 99 -5.22 -12.98 14.55
N HIS A 100 -4.08 -12.32 14.74
CA HIS A 100 -3.94 -10.89 14.50
C HIS A 100 -3.43 -10.65 13.09
N TYR A 101 -4.05 -9.72 12.39
CA TYR A 101 -3.67 -9.32 11.05
C TYR A 101 -3.44 -7.82 10.98
N ARG A 102 -2.55 -7.42 10.09
CA ARG A 102 -2.39 -6.05 9.67
C ARG A 102 -2.89 -5.86 8.26
N GLU A 103 -3.74 -4.87 8.09
CA GLU A 103 -4.24 -4.42 6.81
C GLU A 103 -3.26 -3.43 6.18
N LEU A 104 -2.92 -3.65 4.90
CA LEU A 104 -2.06 -2.77 4.12
C LEU A 104 -2.79 -2.23 2.90
N ASP A 105 -2.49 -0.99 2.55
CA ASP A 105 -2.99 -0.35 1.34
C ASP A 105 -2.25 -0.86 0.10
N MET A 106 -0.92 -0.93 0.18
CA MET A 106 -0.07 -1.32 -0.93
C MET A 106 1.22 -1.99 -0.46
N ILE A 107 1.72 -2.92 -1.28
CA ILE A 107 3.10 -3.39 -1.25
C ILE A 107 3.69 -3.32 -2.65
N CYS A 108 4.97 -3.03 -2.76
CA CYS A 108 5.66 -3.11 -4.05
C CYS A 108 7.06 -3.70 -3.89
N GLU A 109 7.50 -4.46 -4.89
CA GLU A 109 8.90 -4.91 -4.97
C GLU A 109 9.75 -3.98 -5.83
N ILE A 110 10.89 -3.55 -5.28
CA ILE A 110 11.88 -2.75 -5.99
C ILE A 110 13.26 -3.32 -5.68
N GLU A 111 13.99 -3.70 -6.72
CA GLU A 111 15.37 -4.20 -6.61
C GLU A 111 15.49 -5.40 -5.63
N GLY A 112 14.49 -6.30 -5.63
CA GLY A 112 14.45 -7.48 -4.76
C GLY A 112 14.07 -7.18 -3.30
N ILE A 113 13.64 -5.95 -3.00
CA ILE A 113 13.15 -5.55 -1.68
C ILE A 113 11.65 -5.25 -1.78
N THR A 114 10.82 -5.98 -1.03
CA THR A 114 9.42 -5.64 -0.84
C THR A 114 9.29 -4.45 0.12
N TYR A 115 8.48 -3.46 -0.23
CA TYR A 115 8.19 -2.29 0.58
C TYR A 115 6.74 -2.29 1.03
N VAL A 116 6.51 -2.00 2.31
CA VAL A 116 5.20 -1.51 2.77
C VAL A 116 5.03 -0.09 2.25
N VAL A 117 3.99 0.17 1.47
CA VAL A 117 3.74 1.47 0.85
C VAL A 117 2.59 2.17 1.56
N GLU A 118 2.88 3.33 2.13
CA GLU A 118 1.90 4.19 2.78
C GLU A 118 1.68 5.47 1.97
N THR A 119 0.44 5.79 1.64
CA THR A 119 0.10 7.05 0.97
C THR A 119 -0.37 8.07 2.00
N LYS A 120 0.23 9.26 2.01
CA LYS A 120 -0.20 10.34 2.90
C LYS A 120 -0.68 11.56 2.13
N ASN A 121 -1.95 11.89 2.35
CA ASN A 121 -2.61 13.08 1.81
C ASN A 121 -2.62 14.27 2.80
N THR A 122 -2.50 14.02 4.11
CA THR A 122 -2.54 15.04 5.17
C THR A 122 -1.13 15.43 5.65
N LYS A 123 -1.04 16.60 6.31
CA LYS A 123 0.22 17.15 6.86
C LYS A 123 0.73 16.40 8.09
N THR A 124 -0.03 15.46 8.66
CA THR A 124 0.32 14.80 9.91
C THR A 124 1.27 13.63 9.63
N SER A 125 2.48 13.71 10.17
CA SER A 125 3.35 12.56 10.34
C SER A 125 2.73 11.68 11.43
N ASP A 126 1.93 10.69 11.06
CA ASP A 126 1.42 9.72 12.01
C ASP A 126 2.57 8.82 12.46
N GLN A 127 3.21 9.21 13.57
CA GLN A 127 4.32 8.47 14.16
C GLN A 127 3.90 7.06 14.60
N HIS A 128 2.64 6.88 14.98
CA HIS A 128 2.12 5.59 15.39
C HIS A 128 2.09 4.63 14.19
N GLN A 129 1.57 5.09 13.06
CA GLN A 129 1.54 4.29 11.83
C GLN A 129 2.94 4.03 11.26
N LEU A 130 3.85 5.02 11.31
CA LEU A 130 5.24 4.82 10.89
C LEU A 130 5.92 3.74 11.75
N ARG A 131 5.75 3.77 13.07
CA ARG A 131 6.34 2.76 13.95
C ARG A 131 5.77 1.38 13.70
N ALA A 132 4.46 1.27 13.47
CA ALA A 132 3.82 0.00 13.10
C ALA A 132 4.36 -0.53 11.76
N ASN A 133 4.56 0.34 10.76
CA ASN A 133 5.18 -0.01 9.47
C ASN A 133 6.61 -0.49 9.63
N VAL A 134 7.42 0.16 10.47
CA VAL A 134 8.80 -0.27 10.76
C VAL A 134 8.83 -1.63 11.44
N LEU A 135 7.98 -1.87 12.43
CA LEU A 135 7.91 -3.15 13.14
C LEU A 135 7.53 -4.30 12.18
N LEU A 136 6.49 -4.08 11.37
CA LEU A 136 6.09 -5.03 10.35
C LEU A 136 7.21 -5.30 9.36
N ALA A 137 7.81 -4.24 8.81
CA ALA A 137 8.88 -4.36 7.82
C ALA A 137 10.08 -5.13 8.39
N ARG A 138 10.43 -4.90 9.66
CA ARG A 138 11.49 -5.67 10.34
C ARG A 138 11.15 -7.15 10.46
N GLN A 139 9.92 -7.50 10.80
CA GLN A 139 9.49 -8.89 10.91
C GLN A 139 9.53 -9.62 9.57
N GLN A 140 9.22 -8.92 8.47
CA GLN A 140 9.18 -9.51 7.13
C GLN A 140 10.50 -9.42 6.34
N GLY A 141 11.49 -8.67 6.83
CA GLY A 141 12.70 -8.36 6.06
C GLY A 141 12.44 -7.38 4.90
N TRP A 142 11.46 -6.50 5.06
CA TRP A 142 10.98 -5.54 4.06
C TRP A 142 11.50 -4.12 4.30
N GLY A 143 11.28 -3.25 3.32
CA GLY A 143 11.45 -1.80 3.45
C GLY A 143 10.15 -1.06 3.80
N VAL A 144 10.28 0.22 4.09
CA VAL A 144 9.14 1.14 4.25
C VAL A 144 9.23 2.22 3.19
N MET A 145 8.11 2.46 2.49
CA MET A 145 7.96 3.50 1.49
C MET A 145 6.80 4.43 1.87
N TYR A 146 7.03 5.74 1.71
CA TYR A 146 5.97 6.74 1.78
C TYR A 146 5.79 7.44 0.44
N VAL A 147 4.55 7.55 0.01
CA VAL A 147 4.15 8.37 -1.14
C VAL A 147 3.53 9.66 -0.60
N LEU A 148 4.17 10.79 -0.92
CA LEU A 148 3.78 12.12 -0.48
C LEU A 148 3.40 12.98 -1.69
N ARG A 149 2.53 13.97 -1.47
CA ARG A 149 2.22 15.02 -2.46
C ARG A 149 3.39 16.00 -2.65
N GLU A 150 3.39 16.75 -3.76
CA GLU A 150 4.45 17.70 -4.10
C GLU A 150 4.56 18.80 -3.05
N ASN A 151 5.73 19.43 -2.94
CA ASN A 151 5.99 20.52 -1.97
C ASN A 151 5.88 20.12 -0.49
N LYS A 152 5.97 18.81 -0.18
CA LYS A 152 5.97 18.27 1.19
C LYS A 152 7.39 17.99 1.73
N THR A 153 8.38 18.79 1.34
CA THR A 153 9.80 18.60 1.74
C THR A 153 10.00 18.56 3.26
N SER A 154 9.30 19.43 4.00
CA SER A 154 9.35 19.44 5.47
C SER A 154 8.77 18.17 6.08
N GLN A 155 7.71 17.61 5.50
CA GLN A 155 7.12 16.34 5.93
C GLN A 155 8.03 15.16 5.59
N ALA A 156 8.63 15.15 4.39
CA ALA A 156 9.62 14.14 4.02
C ALA A 156 10.81 14.14 5.01
N GLN A 157 11.30 15.33 5.38
CA GLN A 157 12.35 15.46 6.38
C GLN A 157 11.90 14.98 7.77
N ALA A 158 10.68 15.35 8.19
CA ALA A 158 10.12 14.89 9.46
C ALA A 158 10.02 13.36 9.52
N LEU A 159 9.52 12.73 8.45
CA LEU A 159 9.43 11.27 8.36
C LEU A 159 10.82 10.61 8.42
N ARG A 160 11.81 11.14 7.69
CA ARG A 160 13.19 10.64 7.76
C ARG A 160 13.78 10.78 9.15
N ASN A 161 13.55 11.91 9.81
CA ASN A 161 14.02 12.14 11.17
C ASN A 161 13.36 11.17 12.15
N THR A 162 12.03 11.02 12.10
CA THR A 162 11.30 10.07 12.96
C THR A 162 11.73 8.64 12.69
N PHE A 163 11.90 8.23 11.43
CA PHE A 163 12.38 6.89 11.07
C PHE A 163 13.73 6.58 11.73
N ARG A 164 14.68 7.53 11.73
CA ARG A 164 15.98 7.38 12.39
C ARG A 164 15.89 7.25 13.91
N THR A 165 14.83 7.76 14.54
CA THR A 165 14.63 7.64 15.99
C THR A 165 14.03 6.30 16.41
N ILE A 166 13.51 5.50 15.48
CA ILE A 166 12.92 4.20 15.78
C ILE A 166 14.05 3.15 15.81
N PRO A 167 14.33 2.50 16.96
CA PRO A 167 15.44 1.54 17.07
C PRO A 167 15.37 0.41 16.05
N GLU A 168 14.16 -0.06 15.76
CA GLU A 168 13.91 -1.16 14.83
C GLU A 168 14.23 -0.81 13.38
N ALA A 169 14.25 0.48 13.03
CA ALA A 169 14.57 0.95 11.69
C ALA A 169 16.06 0.81 11.33
N GLN A 170 16.95 0.60 12.31
CA GLN A 170 18.40 0.46 12.09
C GLN A 170 18.76 -0.79 11.28
N HIS A 171 17.87 -1.78 11.23
CA HIS A 171 18.06 -3.03 10.49
C HIS A 171 17.35 -3.04 9.14
N LEU A 172 16.71 -1.93 8.76
CA LEU A 172 15.94 -1.81 7.52
C LEU A 172 16.74 -1.05 6.45
N PRO A 173 16.38 -1.23 5.17
CA PRO A 173 16.78 -0.30 4.12
C PRO A 173 16.39 1.15 4.48
N PRO A 174 17.09 2.15 3.93
CA PRO A 174 16.71 3.55 4.11
C PRO A 174 15.24 3.80 3.74
N LEU A 175 14.54 4.61 4.54
CA LEU A 175 13.17 5.02 4.25
C LEU A 175 13.07 5.61 2.83
N LYS A 176 12.28 4.94 1.98
CA LYS A 176 12.01 5.41 0.62
C LYS A 176 10.87 6.42 0.66
N ILE A 177 11.07 7.58 0.05
CA ILE A 177 10.05 8.62 -0.06
C ILE A 177 9.91 9.00 -1.52
N VAL A 178 8.70 8.86 -2.05
CA VAL A 178 8.33 9.26 -3.40
C VAL A 178 7.41 10.47 -3.30
N CYS A 179 7.75 11.54 -4.01
CA CYS A 179 6.92 12.74 -4.06
C CYS A 179 6.20 12.79 -5.40
N ILE A 180 4.87 12.73 -5.37
CA ILE A 180 4.02 12.82 -6.57
C ILE A 180 3.60 14.26 -6.79
N SER A 181 3.63 14.73 -8.04
CA SER A 181 3.15 16.07 -8.37
C SER A 181 1.69 16.23 -7.92
N ASP A 182 1.29 17.46 -7.61
CA ASP A 182 -0.11 17.79 -7.31
C ASP A 182 -0.90 18.12 -8.57
N LYS A 183 -0.22 18.44 -9.67
CA LYS A 183 -0.85 18.85 -10.92
C LYS A 183 -1.63 17.67 -11.50
N ILE A 184 -2.91 17.88 -11.74
CA ILE A 184 -3.88 16.86 -12.17
C ILE A 184 -3.67 16.46 -13.66
N GLU A 185 -2.84 17.21 -14.38
CA GLU A 185 -2.88 17.32 -15.84
C GLU A 185 -2.42 16.08 -16.63
N ASP A 186 -1.87 15.03 -15.99
CA ASP A 186 -1.29 13.88 -16.72
C ASP A 186 -2.04 12.54 -16.59
N ILE A 187 -3.23 12.48 -15.98
CA ILE A 187 -3.80 11.17 -15.57
C ILE A 187 -5.17 10.84 -16.17
N PHE A 188 -5.94 11.82 -16.65
CA PHE A 188 -7.25 11.55 -17.28
C PHE A 188 -7.44 12.42 -18.52
N TYR A 189 -6.72 12.09 -19.59
CA TYR A 189 -7.06 12.50 -20.94
C TYR A 189 -6.69 11.35 -21.89
N ASP A 190 -7.65 10.46 -22.13
CA ASP A 190 -7.79 9.84 -23.44
C ASP A 190 -9.10 10.41 -24.00
N GLY A 191 -8.98 11.14 -25.11
CA GLY A 191 -10.12 11.59 -25.90
C GLY A 191 -10.86 10.43 -26.55
#